data_AF-A0A2U1K7V2-F1
#
_entry.id   AF-A0A2U1K7V2-F1
#
_cell.length_a   1.000
_cell.length_b   1.000
_cell.length_c   1.000
_cell.angle_alpha   90.00
_cell.angle_beta   90.00
_cell.angle_gamma   90.00
#
_symmetry.space_group_name_H-M   'P 1'
#
loop_
_entity.id
_entity.type
_entity.pdbx_description
1 polymer ?
#
loop_
_entity_poly.entity_id
_entity_poly.type
_entity_poly.pdbx_seq_one_letter_code
_entity_poly.pdbx_strand_id
1 'polypeptide(L)'
;METKTLKVAFHHATKDEVVTHTISLPKQSTVADMINDLKTKVELSHKDAELRLVEVFYNKIYKIFQLNEKIENINDQYWTIRAEEIPEEQKDLGPQHSLIHVYHFTKDASQNQVVQR
;
A
#
# COMPACT_ATOMS: atom_id res chain seq x y z
N MET A 1 17.08 -15.17 -13.79
CA MET A 1 17.01 -13.82 -13.19
C MET A 1 16.35 -13.98 -11.84
N GLU A 2 16.86 -13.31 -10.80
CA GLU A 2 16.32 -13.47 -9.45
C GLU A 2 15.01 -12.69 -9.29
N THR A 3 14.01 -13.28 -8.65
CA THR A 3 12.68 -12.70 -8.46
C THR A 3 12.45 -12.32 -7.00
N LYS A 4 11.69 -11.25 -6.77
CA LYS A 4 11.12 -10.91 -5.48
C LYS A 4 9.63 -11.25 -5.51
N THR A 5 9.18 -11.99 -4.50
CA THR A 5 7.77 -12.30 -4.31
C THR A 5 7.24 -11.49 -3.12
N LEU A 6 6.14 -10.79 -3.31
CA LEU A 6 5.48 -9.98 -2.29
C LEU A 6 4.02 -10.41 -2.15
N LYS A 7 3.54 -10.48 -0.90
CA LYS A 7 2.11 -10.61 -0.60
C LYS A 7 1.54 -9.21 -0.42
N VAL A 8 0.58 -8.84 -1.25
CA VAL A 8 -0.04 -7.52 -1.26
C VAL A 8 -1.51 -7.66 -0.88
N ALA A 9 -1.93 -7.06 0.22
CA ALA A 9 -3.33 -6.94 0.59
C ALA A 9 -3.98 -5.83 -0.24
N PHE A 10 -4.96 -6.15 -1.08
CA PHE A 10 -5.73 -5.19 -1.84
C PHE A 10 -7.03 -4.88 -1.12
N HIS A 11 -7.26 -3.60 -0.81
CA HIS A 11 -8.52 -3.12 -0.24
C HIS A 11 -9.42 -2.63 -1.36
N HIS A 12 -10.57 -3.26 -1.55
CA HIS A 12 -11.55 -2.77 -2.52
C HIS A 12 -12.16 -1.45 -2.02
N ALA A 13 -12.31 -0.49 -2.93
CA ALA A 13 -12.88 0.82 -2.58
C ALA A 13 -14.38 0.76 -2.26
N THR A 14 -15.11 -0.20 -2.84
CA THR A 14 -16.58 -0.28 -2.78
C THR A 14 -17.12 -1.53 -2.09
N LYS A 15 -16.27 -2.54 -1.91
CA LYS A 15 -16.58 -3.79 -1.21
C LYS A 15 -15.75 -3.75 0.06
N ASP A 16 -16.36 -3.95 1.23
CA ASP A 16 -15.65 -4.04 2.53
C ASP A 16 -14.88 -5.38 2.62
N GLU A 17 -13.98 -5.57 1.65
CA GLU A 17 -13.30 -6.81 1.36
C GLU A 17 -11.80 -6.52 1.16
N VAL A 18 -10.99 -7.36 1.79
CA VAL A 18 -9.53 -7.34 1.67
C VAL A 18 -9.07 -8.67 1.09
N VAL A 19 -8.45 -8.63 -0.08
CA VAL A 19 -7.96 -9.82 -0.79
C VAL A 19 -6.43 -9.76 -0.85
N THR A 20 -5.76 -10.86 -0.50
CA THR A 20 -4.29 -10.93 -0.58
C THR A 20 -3.85 -11.55 -1.90
N HIS A 21 -3.07 -10.80 -2.69
CA HIS A 21 -2.46 -11.25 -3.93
C HIS A 21 -0.97 -11.55 -3.73
N THR A 22 -0.50 -12.68 -4.26
CA THR A 22 0.93 -12.98 -4.30
C THR A 22 1.47 -12.59 -5.67
N ILE A 23 2.39 -11.62 -5.70
CA ILE A 23 2.99 -11.08 -6.92
C ILE A 23 4.47 -11.44 -6.92
N SER A 24 4.96 -12.01 -8.03
CA SER A 24 6.37 -12.33 -8.21
C SER A 24 6.89 -11.66 -9.47
N LEU A 25 7.88 -10.80 -9.29
CA LEU A 25 8.48 -10.00 -10.37
C LEU A 25 10.01 -10.05 -10.25
N PRO A 26 10.77 -9.75 -11.33
CA PRO A 26 12.22 -9.58 -11.24
C PRO A 26 12.62 -8.58 -10.15
N LYS A 27 13.69 -8.84 -9.40
CA LYS A 27 14.11 -7.98 -8.28
C LYS A 27 14.29 -6.50 -8.66
N GLN A 28 14.77 -6.23 -9.87
CA GLN A 28 15.00 -4.89 -10.39
C GLN A 28 13.72 -4.16 -10.82
N SER A 29 12.55 -4.79 -10.74
CA SER A 29 11.26 -4.15 -10.99
C SER A 29 10.98 -3.04 -9.98
N THR A 30 10.08 -2.15 -10.36
CA THR A 30 9.67 -1.00 -9.57
C THR A 30 8.30 -1.22 -8.94
N VAL A 31 7.93 -0.35 -7.99
CA VAL A 31 6.58 -0.32 -7.42
C VAL A 31 5.52 -0.08 -8.50
N ALA A 32 5.81 0.72 -9.52
CA ALA A 32 4.92 0.91 -10.68
C ALA A 32 4.65 -0.42 -11.41
N ASP A 33 5.69 -1.22 -11.66
CA ASP A 33 5.54 -2.52 -12.33
C ASP A 33 4.65 -3.46 -11.50
N MET A 34 4.82 -3.46 -10.18
CA MET A 34 4.00 -4.26 -9.27
C MET A 34 2.54 -3.81 -9.24
N ILE A 35 2.29 -2.50 -9.22
CA ILE A 35 0.94 -1.95 -9.31
C ILE A 35 0.29 -2.35 -10.64
N ASN A 36 1.01 -2.25 -11.75
CA ASN A 36 0.49 -2.64 -13.06
C ASN A 36 0.14 -4.12 -13.11
N ASP A 37 0.99 -5.00 -12.58
CA ASP A 37 0.70 -6.43 -12.47
C ASP A 37 -0.52 -6.68 -11.56
N LEU A 38 -0.63 -5.99 -10.42
CA LEU A 38 -1.80 -6.08 -9.54
C LEU A 38 -3.09 -5.66 -10.24
N LYS A 39 -3.08 -4.55 -10.99
CA LYS A 39 -4.26 -4.05 -11.74
C LYS A 39 -4.81 -5.07 -12.74
N THR A 40 -3.99 -6.00 -13.24
CA THR A 40 -4.47 -7.07 -14.13
C THR A 40 -5.19 -8.20 -13.38
N LYS A 41 -5.08 -8.24 -12.05
CA LYS A 41 -5.57 -9.33 -11.17
C LYS A 41 -6.73 -8.91 -10.27
N VAL A 42 -7.11 -7.64 -10.28
CA VAL A 42 -8.16 -7.07 -9.43
C VAL A 42 -9.19 -6.32 -10.25
N GLU A 43 -10.42 -6.26 -9.75
CA GLU A 43 -11.44 -5.37 -10.28
C GLU A 43 -11.30 -3.99 -9.63
N LEU A 44 -11.09 -2.96 -10.43
CA LEU A 44 -11.05 -1.57 -9.96
C LEU A 44 -12.45 -0.96 -9.95
N SER A 45 -12.68 0.05 -9.12
CA SER A 45 -13.94 0.80 -9.11
C SER A 45 -14.24 1.47 -10.45
N HIS A 46 -13.21 1.97 -11.14
CA HIS A 46 -13.27 2.49 -12.50
C HIS A 46 -11.94 2.27 -13.25
N LYS A 47 -11.97 2.37 -14.59
CA LYS A 47 -10.83 2.04 -15.46
C LYS A 47 -9.58 2.88 -15.19
N ASP A 48 -9.78 4.14 -14.85
CA ASP A 48 -8.69 5.10 -14.64
C ASP A 48 -8.26 5.20 -13.16
N ALA A 49 -8.68 4.23 -12.33
CA ALA A 49 -8.32 4.22 -10.91
C ALA A 49 -6.81 4.05 -10.77
N GLU A 50 -6.22 4.94 -9.99
CA GLU A 50 -4.82 4.86 -9.61
C GLU A 50 -4.70 4.07 -8.32
N LEU A 51 -3.65 3.24 -8.23
CA LEU A 51 -3.35 2.52 -7.00
C LEU A 51 -2.11 3.13 -6.38
N ARG A 52 -2.08 3.16 -5.05
CA ARG A 52 -0.84 3.35 -4.28
C ARG A 52 -0.52 2.10 -3.48
N LEU A 53 0.77 1.94 -3.20
CA LEU A 53 1.26 0.91 -2.31
C LEU A 53 1.69 1.57 -0.99
N VAL A 54 1.29 0.97 0.12
CA VAL A 54 1.57 1.48 1.46
C VAL A 54 2.09 0.37 2.39
N GLU A 55 2.99 0.76 3.28
CA GLU A 55 3.48 -0.07 4.38
C GLU A 55 2.65 0.18 5.62
N VAL A 56 2.01 -0.88 6.14
CA VAL A 56 1.07 -0.80 7.26
C VAL A 56 1.51 -1.72 8.40
N PHE A 57 1.41 -1.22 9.63
CA PHE A 57 1.66 -1.99 10.84
C PHE A 57 0.79 -1.50 11.98
N TYR A 58 0.20 -2.45 12.72
CA TYR A 58 -0.85 -2.17 13.71
C TYR A 58 -1.90 -1.17 13.19
N ASN A 59 -2.37 -1.36 11.95
CA ASN A 59 -3.36 -0.50 11.28
C ASN A 59 -2.92 0.96 11.03
N LYS A 60 -1.64 1.29 11.25
CA LYS A 60 -1.07 2.60 10.95
C LYS A 60 -0.28 2.55 9.64
N ILE A 61 -0.53 3.51 8.76
CA ILE A 61 0.28 3.74 7.55
C ILE A 61 1.60 4.37 7.98
N TYR A 62 2.72 3.69 7.70
CA TYR A 62 4.07 4.17 7.99
C TYR A 62 4.70 4.87 6.79
N LYS A 63 4.48 4.32 5.60
CA LYS A 63 5.09 4.80 4.37
C LYS A 63 4.14 4.61 3.18
N ILE A 64 4.13 5.61 2.29
CA ILE A 64 3.64 5.47 0.92
C ILE A 64 4.86 5.25 0.03
N PHE A 65 4.89 4.16 -0.72
CA PHE A 65 5.99 3.88 -1.64
C PHE A 65 5.88 4.76 -2.90
N GLN A 66 7.01 5.33 -3.33
CA GLN A 66 7.10 6.01 -4.61
C GLN A 66 7.11 5.00 -5.76
N LEU A 67 6.52 5.37 -6.89
CA LEU A 67 6.38 4.48 -8.06
C LEU A 67 7.72 3.97 -8.61
N ASN A 68 8.79 4.75 -8.47
CA ASN A 68 10.13 4.42 -8.96
C ASN A 68 10.98 3.60 -7.98
N GLU A 69 10.50 3.34 -6.75
CA GLU A 69 11.22 2.52 -5.79
C GLU A 69 11.36 1.07 -6.27
N LYS A 70 12.52 0.46 -6.02
CA LYS A 70 12.79 -0.94 -6.39
C LYS A 70 12.12 -1.89 -5.41
N ILE A 71 11.47 -2.93 -5.94
CA ILE A 71 10.75 -3.91 -5.10
C ILE A 71 11.69 -4.79 -4.27
N GLU A 72 12.95 -4.94 -4.68
CA GLU A 72 13.95 -5.67 -3.91
C GLU A 72 14.23 -5.04 -2.54
N ASN A 73 14.02 -3.73 -2.39
CA ASN A 73 14.24 -2.99 -1.16
C ASN A 73 13.04 -3.05 -0.20
N ILE A 74 11.92 -3.65 -0.61
CA ILE A 74 10.72 -3.76 0.23
C ILE A 74 10.91 -4.90 1.23
N ASN A 75 10.82 -4.57 2.52
CA ASN A 75 10.82 -5.54 3.61
C ASN A 75 9.40 -6.03 3.89
N ASP A 76 9.14 -7.29 3.53
CA ASP A 76 7.84 -7.95 3.65
C ASP A 76 7.77 -8.96 4.81
N GLN A 77 8.77 -8.97 5.70
CA GLN A 77 8.83 -9.94 6.79
C GLN A 77 7.93 -9.60 7.98
N TYR A 78 7.70 -8.29 8.23
CA TYR A 78 7.00 -7.82 9.44
C TYR A 78 5.83 -6.88 9.14
N TRP A 79 5.87 -6.19 8.00
CA TRP A 79 4.90 -5.17 7.63
C TRP A 79 3.89 -5.73 6.64
N THR A 80 2.64 -5.28 6.77
CA THR A 80 1.64 -5.56 5.75
C THR A 80 1.87 -4.60 4.58
N ILE A 81 2.15 -5.15 3.41
CA ILE A 81 2.15 -4.39 2.16
C ILE A 81 0.71 -4.34 1.66
N ARG A 82 0.13 -3.15 1.63
CA ARG A 82 -1.25 -2.93 1.19
C ARG A 82 -1.27 -2.09 -0.08
N ALA A 83 -2.17 -2.44 -0.99
CA ALA A 83 -2.54 -1.62 -2.12
C ALA A 83 -3.98 -1.11 -1.94
N GLU A 84 -4.21 0.15 -2.30
CA GLU A 84 -5.51 0.80 -2.25
C GLU A 84 -5.66 1.77 -3.42
N GLU A 85 -6.90 1.96 -3.86
CA GLU A 85 -7.24 2.99 -4.84
C GLU A 85 -7.03 4.38 -4.24
N ILE A 86 -6.42 5.28 -5.01
CA ILE A 86 -6.31 6.70 -4.66
C ILE A 86 -7.65 7.35 -5.00
N PRO A 87 -8.40 7.89 -4.02
CA PRO A 87 -9.64 8.59 -4.29
C PRO A 87 -9.40 9.80 -5.20
N GLU A 88 -10.35 10.10 -6.08
CA GLU A 88 -10.24 11.21 -7.04
C GLU A 88 -10.00 12.56 -6.35
N GLU A 89 -10.57 12.76 -5.16
CA GLU A 89 -10.40 13.97 -4.36
C GLU A 89 -8.96 14.18 -3.86
N GLN A 90 -8.12 13.15 -3.91
CA GLN A 90 -6.71 13.20 -3.49
C GLN A 90 -5.74 13.47 -4.63
N LYS A 91 -6.17 13.44 -5.89
CA LYS A 91 -5.27 13.59 -7.05
C LYS A 91 -4.77 15.04 -7.20
N ASP A 92 -5.68 16.00 -7.04
CA ASP A 92 -5.39 17.44 -7.16
C ASP A 92 -5.61 18.15 -5.82
N LEU A 93 -4.78 17.82 -4.84
CA LEU A 93 -4.75 18.55 -3.57
C LEU A 93 -4.18 19.96 -3.82
N GLY A 94 -5.07 20.94 -3.91
CA GLY A 94 -4.68 22.35 -3.96
C GLY A 94 -3.80 22.75 -2.77
N PRO A 95 -3.09 23.90 -2.83
CA PRO A 95 -2.05 24.27 -1.87
C PRO A 95 -2.52 24.44 -0.42
N GLN A 96 -3.83 24.49 -0.18
CA GLN A 96 -4.43 24.58 1.15
C GLN A 96 -4.92 23.23 1.71
N HIS A 97 -4.76 22.15 0.95
CA HIS A 97 -5.18 20.82 1.34
C HIS A 97 -3.98 19.96 1.72
N SER A 98 -4.19 19.03 2.64
CA SER A 98 -3.15 18.10 3.10
C SER A 98 -3.76 16.74 3.31
N LEU A 99 -3.01 15.71 2.91
CA LEU A 99 -3.36 14.33 3.21
C LEU A 99 -2.82 13.98 4.61
N ILE A 100 -3.72 13.53 5.49
CA ILE A 100 -3.38 13.13 6.87
C ILE A 100 -3.70 11.65 7.05
N HIS A 101 -2.72 10.88 7.51
CA HIS A 101 -2.93 9.47 7.85
C HIS A 101 -3.65 9.35 9.20
N VAL A 102 -4.79 8.66 9.20
CA VAL A 102 -5.60 8.41 10.40
C VAL A 102 -5.56 6.93 10.72
N TYR A 103 -5.55 6.60 12.01
CA TYR A 103 -5.69 5.23 12.51
C TYR A 103 -6.56 5.24 13.76
N HIS A 104 -7.24 4.13 14.02
CA HIS A 104 -8.09 3.95 15.20
C HIS A 104 -7.28 3.27 16.31
N PHE A 105 -7.46 3.72 17.55
CA PHE A 105 -6.88 3.09 18.74
C PHE A 105 -7.89 3.06 19.89
N THR A 106 -7.78 2.07 20.76
CA THR A 106 -8.50 2.00 22.04
C THR A 106 -7.59 2.47 23.16
N LYS A 107 -8.15 3.14 24.18
CA LYS A 107 -7.38 3.77 25.27
C LYS A 107 -6.64 2.77 26.20
N ASP A 108 -6.83 1.46 26.06
CA ASP A 108 -6.13 0.48 26.88
C ASP A 108 -4.63 0.38 26.55
N ALA A 109 -3.82 0.61 27.59
CA ALA A 109 -2.42 0.98 27.54
C ALA A 109 -1.47 -0.21 27.32
N SER A 110 -1.53 -0.86 26.17
CA SER A 110 -0.53 -1.86 25.77
C SER A 110 0.10 -1.65 24.38
N GLN A 111 -0.36 -0.66 23.60
CA GLN A 111 0.08 -0.52 22.20
C GLN A 111 1.24 0.47 21.94
N ASN A 112 1.67 1.25 22.93
CA ASN A 112 2.68 2.31 22.73
C ASN A 112 3.98 2.09 23.52
N GLN A 113 4.65 0.96 23.30
CA GLN A 113 6.09 0.84 23.58
C GLN A 113 6.84 0.41 22.32
N VAL A 114 6.90 1.28 21.33
CA VAL A 114 7.99 1.23 20.35
C VAL A 114 8.67 2.60 20.36
N VAL A 115 9.77 2.66 21.09
CA VAL A 115 10.71 3.78 21.08
C VAL A 115 11.24 3.94 19.66
N GLN A 116 10.97 5.07 19.03
CA GLN A 116 11.74 5.51 17.86
C GLN A 116 13.21 5.66 18.29
N ARG A 117 14.10 4.85 17.72
CA ARG A 117 15.54 5.11 17.68
C ARG A 117 15.92 5.55 16.29
#